data_AF-A0A969CW98-F1
#
_entry.id   AF-A0A969CW98-F1
#
_cell.length_a   1.000
_cell.length_b   1.000
_cell.length_c   1.000
_cell.angle_alpha   90.00
_cell.angle_beta   90.00
_cell.angle_gamma   90.00
#
_symmetry.space_group_name_H-M   'P 1'
#
loop_
_entity.id
_entity.type
_entity.pdbx_description
1 polymer ?
#
loop_
_entity_poly.entity_id
_entity_poly.type
_entity_poly.pdbx_seq_one_letter_code
_entity_poly.pdbx_strand_id
1 'polypeptide(L)' 'MLTSLLAEALAVTVDNLSMTATILACAEEAAAELSPEAQQRLNLVHVALSMALQAMEHEELQQIMEQSDNYIPSWMSLI' A
#
# COMPACT_ATOMS: atom_id res chain seq x y z
N MET A 1 -0.27 24.26 -6.03
CA MET A 1 0.05 23.50 -7.26
C MET A 1 1.09 22.41 -7.01
N LEU A 2 2.30 22.72 -6.50
CA LEU A 2 3.27 21.67 -6.16
C LEU A 2 2.79 20.78 -5.00
N THR A 3 2.27 21.39 -3.93
CA THR A 3 1.75 20.66 -2.77
C THR A 3 0.55 19.79 -3.11
N SER A 4 -0.34 20.24 -4.01
CA SER A 4 -1.49 19.43 -4.45
C SER A 4 -1.05 18.23 -5.30
N LEU A 5 -0.09 18.42 -6.21
CA LEU A 5 0.50 17.31 -6.98
C LEU A 5 1.22 16.31 -6.06
N LEU A 6 1.92 16.79 -5.04
CA LEU A 6 2.56 15.94 -4.04
C LEU A 6 1.50 15.16 -3.22
N ALA A 7 0.44 15.83 -2.78
CA ALA A 7 -0.66 15.20 -2.07
C ALA A 7 -1.32 14.08 -2.88
N GLU A 8 -1.64 14.35 -4.15
CA GLU A 8 -2.19 13.35 -5.08
C GLU A 8 -1.22 12.18 -5.30
N ALA A 9 0.08 12.46 -5.51
CA ALA A 9 1.08 11.42 -5.71
C ALA A 9 1.28 10.55 -4.48
N LEU A 10 1.29 11.14 -3.28
CA LEU A 10 1.39 10.41 -2.01
C LEU A 10 0.15 9.55 -1.80
N ALA A 11 -1.03 10.10 -2.06
CA ALA A 11 -2.29 9.37 -1.93
C ALA A 11 -2.31 8.15 -2.88
N VAL A 12 -2.07 8.34 -4.18
CA VAL A 12 -1.95 7.23 -5.16
C VAL A 12 -0.91 6.19 -4.74
N THR A 13 0.20 6.63 -4.14
CA THR A 13 1.22 5.71 -3.61
C THR A 13 0.67 4.85 -2.48
N VAL A 14 -0.03 5.43 -1.49
CA VAL A 14 -0.67 4.68 -0.40
C VAL A 14 -1.71 3.70 -0.92
N ASP A 15 -2.55 4.10 -1.89
CA ASP A 15 -3.54 3.19 -2.48
C ASP A 15 -2.88 2.00 -3.15
N ASN A 16 -1.82 2.22 -3.93
CA ASN A 16 -1.11 1.15 -4.60
C ASN A 16 -0.45 0.18 -3.61
N LEU A 17 0.15 0.70 -2.53
CA LEU A 17 0.72 -0.12 -1.46
C LEU A 17 -0.37 -0.93 -0.74
N SER A 18 -1.51 -0.30 -0.43
CA SER A 18 -2.63 -0.96 0.25
C SER A 18 -3.25 -2.05 -0.64
N MET A 19 -3.46 -1.77 -1.92
CA MET A 19 -3.93 -2.76 -2.89
C MET A 19 -2.95 -3.93 -3.03
N THR A 20 -1.65 -3.64 -3.07
CA THR A 20 -0.62 -4.69 -3.10
C THR A 20 -0.68 -5.57 -1.86
N ALA A 21 -0.96 -4.99 -0.68
CA ALA A 21 -1.07 -5.73 0.57
C ALA A 21 -2.26 -6.69 0.56
N THR A 22 -3.41 -6.22 0.05
CA THR A 22 -4.59 -7.06 -0.14
C THR A 22 -4.33 -8.21 -1.13
N ILE A 23 -3.69 -7.92 -2.27
CA ILE A 23 -3.33 -8.95 -3.27
C ILE A 23 -2.39 -9.99 -2.65
N LEU A 24 -1.41 -9.54 -1.87
CA LEU A 24 -0.44 -10.41 -1.22
C LEU A 24 -1.11 -11.32 -0.19
N ALA A 25 -1.99 -10.77 0.66
CA ALA A 25 -2.76 -11.55 1.62
C ALA A 25 -3.63 -12.61 0.93
N CYS A 26 -4.34 -12.25 -0.14
CA CYS A 26 -5.10 -13.21 -0.94
C CYS A 26 -4.21 -14.29 -1.56
N ALA A 27 -3.02 -13.92 -2.04
CA ALA A 27 -2.06 -14.87 -2.60
C ALA A 27 -1.51 -15.83 -1.54
N GLU A 28 -1.24 -15.34 -0.33
CA GLU A 28 -0.82 -16.15 0.83
C GLU A 28 -1.91 -17.15 1.23
N GLU A 29 -3.18 -16.72 1.25
CA GLU A 29 -4.33 -17.60 1.54
C GLU A 29 -4.59 -18.65 0.45
N ALA A 30 -4.42 -18.26 -0.82
CA ALA A 30 -4.69 -19.14 -1.97
C ALA A 30 -3.53 -20.10 -2.29
N ALA A 31 -2.31 -19.80 -1.83
CA ALA A 31 -1.13 -20.61 -2.13
C ALA A 31 -1.07 -21.85 -1.24
N ALA A 32 -1.62 -22.96 -1.74
CA ALA A 32 -1.40 -24.28 -1.15
C ALA A 32 0.09 -24.68 -1.27
N GLU A 33 0.77 -24.77 -0.13
CA GLU A 33 2.16 -25.23 0.04
C GLU A 33 3.15 -24.70 -1.02
N LEU A 34 3.54 -23.43 -0.86
CA LEU A 34 4.71 -22.90 -1.56
C LEU A 34 5.98 -23.66 -1.16
N SER A 35 6.93 -23.76 -2.08
CA SER A 35 8.28 -24.22 -1.73
C SER A 35 8.88 -23.29 -0.65
N PRO A 36 9.79 -23.78 0.21
CA PRO A 36 10.41 -22.94 1.24
C PRO A 36 11.08 -21.68 0.66
N GLU A 37 11.67 -21.78 -0.53
CA GLU A 37 12.28 -20.64 -1.22
C GLU A 37 11.23 -19.61 -1.68
N ALA A 38 10.11 -20.08 -2.25
CA ALA A 38 9.02 -19.19 -2.67
C ALA A 38 8.37 -18.52 -1.45
N GLN A 39 8.19 -19.24 -0.35
CA GLN A 39 7.70 -18.69 0.92
C GLN A 39 8.65 -17.63 1.47
N GLN A 40 9.97 -17.87 1.45
CA GLN A 40 10.95 -16.90 1.92
C GLN A 40 10.90 -15.60 1.09
N ARG A 41 10.83 -15.72 -0.24
CA ARG A 41 10.70 -14.54 -1.12
C ARG A 41 9.40 -13.79 -0.86
N LEU A 42 8.29 -14.50 -0.66
CA LEU A 42 7.01 -13.91 -0.33
C LEU A 42 7.07 -13.13 0.98
N ASN A 43 7.67 -13.71 2.03
CA ASN A 43 7.86 -13.05 3.31
C ASN A 43 8.72 -11.79 3.19
N LEU A 44 9.75 -11.79 2.34
CA LEU A 44 10.56 -10.58 2.09
C LEU A 44 9.74 -9.46 1.45
N VAL A 45 8.87 -9.80 0.49
CA VAL A 45 7.94 -8.83 -0.13
C VAL A 45 6.96 -8.30 0.91
N HIS A 46 6.40 -9.18 1.76
CA HIS A 46 5.48 -8.80 2.84
C HIS A 46 6.13 -7.80 3.80
N VAL A 47 7.36 -8.07 4.24
CA VAL A 47 8.12 -7.19 5.15
C VAL A 47 8.41 -5.85 4.49
N ALA A 48 8.89 -5.85 3.24
CA ALA A 48 9.18 -4.61 2.52
C ALA A 48 7.92 -3.75 2.33
N LEU A 49 6.78 -4.38 2.04
CA LEU A 49 5.51 -3.71 1.89
C LEU A 49 4.98 -3.12 3.20
N SER A 50 5.12 -3.87 4.30
CA SER A 50 4.74 -3.40 5.64
C SER A 50 5.58 -2.18 6.05
N MET A 51 6.89 -2.21 5.78
CA MET A 51 7.78 -1.08 6.03
C MET A 51 7.41 0.15 5.19
N ALA A 52 7.06 -0.06 3.91
CA ALA A 52 6.65 1.03 3.04
C ALA A 52 5.33 1.68 3.52
N LEU A 53 4.34 0.88 3.92
CA LEU A 53 3.09 1.39 4.50
C LEU A 53 3.35 2.14 5.81
N GLN A 54 4.16 1.59 6.70
CA GLN A 54 4.53 2.25 7.95
C GLN A 54 5.25 3.59 7.73
N ALA A 55 6.11 3.68 6.71
CA ALA A 55 6.76 4.95 6.35
C ALA A 55 5.74 6.01 5.90
N MET A 56 4.63 5.60 5.28
CA MET A 56 3.56 6.49 4.86
C MET A 56 2.70 6.98 6.04
N GLU A 57 2.73 6.33 7.20
CA GLU A 57 2.07 6.78 8.43
C GLU A 57 2.78 7.97 9.09
N HIS A 58 3.89 8.45 8.52
CA HIS A 58 4.57 9.64 9.02
C HIS A 58 3.63 10.86 9.00
N GLU A 59 3.53 11.55 10.13
CA GLU A 59 2.54 12.61 10.37
C GLU A 59 2.56 13.69 9.27
N GLU A 60 3.74 14.14 8.85
CA GLU A 60 3.87 15.14 7.77
C GLU A 60 3.32 14.64 6.43
N LEU A 61 3.48 13.34 6.11
CA LEU A 61 2.97 12.78 4.85
C LEU A 61 1.44 12.64 4.90
N GLN A 62 0.90 12.24 6.05
CA GLN A 62 -0.55 12.17 6.29
C GLN A 62 -1.19 13.56 6.16
N GLN A 63 -0.62 14.58 6.80
CA GLN A 63 -1.09 15.96 6.70
C GLN A 63 -1.05 16.51 5.26
N ILE A 64 -0.07 16.10 4.45
CA ILE A 64 -0.01 16.48 3.03
C ILE A 64 -1.09 15.74 2.23
N MET A 65 -1.30 14.45 2.48
CA MET A 65 -2.35 13.66 1.81
C MET A 65 -3.76 14.17 2.09
N GLU A 66 -4.05 14.61 3.31
CA GLU A 66 -5.35 15.20 3.70
C GLU A 66 -5.69 16.48 2.91
N GLN A 67 -4.70 17.14 2.31
CA GLN A 67 -4.88 18.31 1.45
C GLN A 67 -5.27 17.93 0.02
N SER A 68 -5.39 16.63 -0.29
CA SER A 68 -5.86 16.16 -1.59
C SER A 68 -7.39 16.30 -1.68
N ASP A 69 -7.85 17.42 -2.26
CA ASP A 69 -9.28 17.74 -2.42
C ASP A 69 -10.08 16.71 -3.25
N ASN A 70 -9.43 15.76 -3.93
CA ASN A 70 -10.06 14.84 -4.89
C ASN A 70 -9.75 13.35 -4.67
N TYR A 71 -9.05 12.97 -3.59
CA TYR A 71 -8.65 11.58 -3.43
C TYR A 71 -9.74 10.75 -2.75
N ILE A 72 -10.35 9.86 -3.53
CA ILE A 72 -11.24 8.80 -3.05
C ILE A 72 -10.48 7.48 -3.24
N PRO A 73 -10.17 6.73 -2.16
CA PRO A 73 -9.48 5.45 -2.27
C PRO A 73 -10.25 4.48 -3.17
N SER A 74 -9.58 3.95 -4.20
CA SER A 74 -10.19 3.10 -5.22
C SER A 74 -10.78 1.79 -4.65
N TRP A 75 -10.19 1.28 -3.57
CA TRP A 75 -10.60 0.05 -2.89
C TRP A 75 -11.84 0.20 -1.98
N MET A 76 -12.23 1.42 -1.59
CA MET A 76 -13.48 1.64 -0.82
C MET A 76 -14.75 1.33 -1.63
N SER A 77 -14.64 1.14 -2.94
CA SER A 77 -15.77 0.78 -3.81
C SER A 77 -15.97 -0.73 -4.00
N LEU A 78 -15.10 -1.55 -3.41
CA LEU A 78 -15.06 -3.02 -3.60
C LEU A 78 -15.53 -3.82 -2.36
N ILE A 79 -16.11 -3.15 -1.34
CA ILE A 79 -16.82 -3.75 -0.20
C ILE A 79 -18.25 -3.21 -0.19
#